data_AF-A0A850BLT8-F1
#
_entry.id   AF-A0A850BLT8-F1
#
_cell.length_a   1.000
_cell.length_b   1.000
_cell.length_c   1.000
_cell.angle_alpha   90.00
_cell.angle_beta   90.00
_cell.angle_gamma   90.00
#
_symmetry.space_group_name_H-M   'P 1'
#
loop_
_entity.id
_entity.type
_entity.pdbx_description
1 polymer ?
#
loop_
_entity_poly.entity_id
_entity_poly.type
_entity_poly.pdbx_seq_one_letter_code
_entity_poly.pdbx_strand_id
1 'polypeptide(L)'
;MTVMNLNSLALSGMLSIMLERVFGRERPFVRECAADPGYDPDCDGPGEKINVSFPSGHTIMASTGAGLICAHHLNLPLYGGGWPDVLACGTAITVAGFQGFFRLTADRHYATDVIAFSLVGFGSGFLLPSLLHYKNWINNTDKASLPRVSIVPFASDTGGGLIASGFL
;
A
#
# COMPACT_ATOMS: atom_id res chain seq x y z
N MET A 1 2.01 -14.53 -6.15
CA MET A 1 1.30 -13.72 -5.12
C MET A 1 1.92 -13.93 -3.75
N THR A 2 1.97 -15.16 -3.22
CA THR A 2 2.43 -15.46 -1.84
C THR A 2 3.74 -14.80 -1.41
N VAL A 3 4.84 -14.98 -2.17
CA VAL A 3 6.16 -14.41 -1.82
C VAL A 3 6.13 -12.87 -1.80
N MET A 4 5.44 -12.24 -2.75
CA MET A 4 5.33 -10.78 -2.87
C MET A 4 4.56 -10.20 -1.67
N ASN A 5 3.50 -10.90 -1.27
CA ASN A 5 2.65 -10.51 -0.14
C ASN A 5 3.42 -10.65 1.16
N LEU A 6 4.13 -11.77 1.32
CA LEU A 6 4.98 -12.01 2.49
C LEU A 6 6.04 -10.92 2.62
N ASN A 7 6.71 -10.56 1.53
CA ASN A 7 7.74 -9.53 1.53
C ASN A 7 7.19 -8.16 1.99
N SER A 8 6.04 -7.76 1.45
CA SER A 8 5.42 -6.45 1.78
C SER A 8 4.90 -6.40 3.22
N LEU A 9 4.27 -7.49 3.69
CA LEU A 9 3.82 -7.63 5.07
C LEU A 9 4.98 -7.71 6.06
N ALA A 10 6.03 -8.46 5.73
CA ALA A 10 7.23 -8.58 6.58
C ALA A 10 7.94 -7.23 6.73
N LEU A 11 8.11 -6.48 5.63
CA LEU A 11 8.69 -5.14 5.68
C LEU A 11 7.86 -4.20 6.56
N SER A 12 6.53 -4.20 6.38
CA SER A 12 5.62 -3.38 7.18
C SER A 12 5.66 -3.74 8.66
N GLY A 13 5.62 -5.04 8.98
CA GLY A 13 5.69 -5.52 10.36
C GLY A 13 7.02 -5.17 11.03
N MET A 14 8.13 -5.36 10.32
CA MET A 14 9.46 -5.00 10.82
C MET A 14 9.56 -3.49 11.06
N LEU A 15 9.08 -2.67 10.12
CA LEU A 15 9.05 -1.23 10.26
C LEU A 15 8.19 -0.81 11.46
N SER A 16 7.06 -1.48 11.66
CA SER A 16 6.19 -1.21 12.81
C SER A 16 6.92 -1.40 14.14
N ILE A 17 7.51 -2.58 14.34
CA ILE A 17 8.19 -2.94 15.59
C ILE A 17 9.39 -2.03 15.84
N MET A 18 10.18 -1.72 14.81
CA MET A 18 11.37 -0.89 14.95
C MET A 18 11.01 0.53 15.35
N LEU A 19 10.05 1.14 14.67
CA LEU A 19 9.68 2.53 14.94
C LEU A 19 8.97 2.68 16.29
N GLU A 20 8.20 1.68 16.72
CA GLU A 20 7.59 1.61 18.05
C GLU A 20 8.62 1.76 19.16
N ARG A 21 9.73 1.02 19.05
CA ARG A 21 10.81 1.06 20.03
C ARG A 21 11.68 2.30 19.94
N VAL A 22 11.80 2.91 18.76
CA VAL A 22 12.63 4.10 18.55
C VAL A 22 11.94 5.36 19.06
N PHE A 23 10.64 5.53 18.78
CA PHE A 23 9.95 6.77 19.09
C PHE A 23 9.35 6.78 20.49
N GLY A 24 8.94 5.62 21.04
CA GLY A 24 8.48 5.53 22.42
C GLY A 24 7.34 6.51 22.76
N ARG A 25 6.47 6.82 21.79
CA ARG A 25 5.50 7.90 21.93
C ARG A 25 4.30 7.50 22.79
N GLU A 26 3.96 8.34 23.75
CA GLU A 26 2.81 8.18 24.66
C GLU A 26 1.46 8.21 23.94
N ARG A 27 0.50 7.35 24.37
CA ARG A 27 -0.84 7.20 23.75
C ARG A 27 -1.81 8.31 24.14
N PRO A 28 -2.80 8.64 23.28
CA PRO A 28 -3.81 9.64 23.60
C PRO A 28 -4.54 9.39 24.92
N PHE A 29 -4.95 8.14 25.19
CA PHE A 29 -5.70 7.78 26.40
C PHE A 29 -4.99 8.13 27.72
N VAL A 30 -3.66 8.25 27.70
CA VAL A 30 -2.85 8.45 28.92
C VAL A 30 -3.14 9.80 29.56
N ARG A 31 -3.55 10.79 28.76
CA ARG A 31 -3.97 12.12 29.25
C ARG A 31 -5.16 12.04 30.18
N GLU A 32 -6.09 11.12 29.90
CA GLU A 32 -7.31 10.93 30.68
C GLU A 32 -7.08 10.05 31.91
N CYS A 33 -6.07 9.16 31.89
CA CYS A 33 -5.72 8.31 33.04
C CYS A 33 -5.38 9.10 34.32
N ALA A 34 -4.84 10.31 34.20
CA ALA A 34 -4.53 11.16 35.35
C ALA A 34 -5.79 11.71 36.05
N ALA A 35 -6.90 11.87 35.30
CA ALA A 35 -8.17 12.37 35.80
C ALA A 35 -9.11 11.23 36.19
N ASP A 36 -9.11 10.13 35.43
CA ASP A 36 -9.91 8.93 35.68
C ASP A 36 -9.05 7.66 35.46
N PRO A 37 -8.55 7.03 36.55
CA PRO A 37 -7.81 5.78 36.46
C PRO A 37 -8.60 4.62 35.83
N GLY A 38 -9.95 4.71 35.80
CA GLY A 38 -10.83 3.73 35.17
C GLY A 38 -11.09 3.94 33.68
N TYR A 39 -10.50 4.98 33.07
CA TYR A 39 -10.76 5.36 31.67
C TYR A 39 -10.33 4.27 30.66
N ASP A 40 -9.16 3.67 30.85
CA ASP A 40 -8.66 2.57 30.03
C ASP A 40 -8.07 1.46 30.92
N PRO A 41 -8.29 0.17 30.64
CA PRO A 41 -7.67 -0.92 31.39
C PRO A 41 -6.14 -0.90 31.36
N ASP A 42 -5.53 -0.22 30.39
CA ASP A 42 -4.08 -0.05 30.31
C ASP A 42 -3.56 1.15 31.15
N CYS A 43 -4.42 1.92 31.85
CA CYS A 43 -3.99 3.03 32.73
C CYS A 43 -3.13 2.54 33.91
N ASP A 44 -3.48 1.40 34.51
CA ASP A 44 -2.69 0.74 35.57
C ASP A 44 -1.72 -0.32 35.02
N GLY A 45 -1.60 -0.39 33.69
CA GLY A 45 -0.80 -1.40 33.00
C GLY A 45 0.71 -1.12 33.02
N PRO A 46 1.55 -2.11 32.66
CA PRO A 46 2.98 -1.89 32.50
C PRO A 46 3.24 -0.78 31.48
N GLY A 47 4.15 0.15 31.81
CA GLY A 47 4.46 1.35 31.02
C GLY A 47 4.89 1.08 29.56
N GLU A 48 5.22 -0.17 29.22
CA GLU A 48 5.47 -0.62 27.85
C GLU A 48 4.26 -0.41 26.92
N LYS A 49 3.02 -0.43 27.42
CA LYS A 49 1.82 -0.19 26.58
C LYS A 49 1.46 1.29 26.42
N ILE A 50 1.98 2.12 27.32
CA ILE A 50 1.70 3.56 27.39
C ILE A 50 2.48 4.30 26.31
N ASN A 51 3.73 3.90 26.07
CA ASN A 51 4.69 4.59 25.21
C ASN A 51 4.84 3.98 23.80
N VAL A 52 3.79 3.33 23.29
CA VAL A 52 3.82 2.61 22.00
C VAL A 52 2.71 3.07 21.05
N SER A 53 2.63 4.38 20.86
CA SER A 53 1.65 4.99 19.93
C SER A 53 2.15 5.06 18.51
N PHE A 54 3.45 5.13 18.31
CA PHE A 54 4.02 5.41 17.00
C PHE A 54 4.90 4.25 16.57
N PRO A 55 4.54 3.46 15.56
CA PRO A 55 3.37 3.54 14.67
C PRO A 55 2.18 2.67 15.12
N SER A 56 1.03 2.83 14.47
CA SER A 56 -0.07 1.88 14.63
C SER A 56 0.16 0.62 13.79
N GLY A 57 0.58 -0.47 14.45
CA GLY A 57 0.79 -1.77 13.80
C GLY A 57 -0.44 -2.31 13.07
N HIS A 58 -1.64 -2.06 13.59
CA HIS A 58 -2.87 -2.48 12.90
C HIS A 58 -3.13 -1.66 11.64
N THR A 59 -2.93 -0.34 11.72
CA THR A 59 -3.15 0.55 10.57
C THR A 59 -2.15 0.27 9.45
N ILE A 60 -0.86 0.10 9.77
CA ILE A 60 0.15 -0.19 8.74
C ILE A 60 -0.15 -1.54 8.08
N MET A 61 -0.46 -2.59 8.85
CA MET A 61 -0.72 -3.93 8.29
C MET A 61 -2.02 -3.97 7.46
N ALA A 62 -3.09 -3.34 7.94
CA ALA A 62 -4.35 -3.25 7.18
C ALA A 62 -4.16 -2.47 5.88
N SER A 63 -3.42 -1.35 5.93
CA SER A 63 -3.15 -0.53 4.74
C SER A 63 -2.24 -1.24 3.75
N THR A 64 -1.23 -1.99 4.22
CA THR A 64 -0.40 -2.86 3.38
C THR A 64 -1.25 -3.93 2.70
N GLY A 65 -2.17 -4.56 3.43
CA GLY A 65 -3.14 -5.49 2.86
C GLY A 65 -3.99 -4.85 1.75
N ALA A 66 -4.50 -3.64 1.98
CA ALA A 66 -5.24 -2.89 0.96
C ALA A 66 -4.38 -2.57 -0.27
N GLY A 67 -3.14 -2.13 -0.07
CA GLY A 67 -2.18 -1.88 -1.15
C GLY A 67 -1.91 -3.14 -1.99
N LEU A 68 -1.74 -4.29 -1.34
CA LEU A 68 -1.55 -5.58 -2.02
C LEU A 68 -2.78 -5.97 -2.83
N ILE A 69 -3.98 -5.87 -2.26
CA ILE A 69 -5.25 -6.16 -2.96
C ILE A 69 -5.37 -5.26 -4.19
N CYS A 70 -5.13 -3.96 -4.04
CA CYS A 70 -5.14 -3.03 -5.15
C CYS A 70 -4.11 -3.38 -6.23
N ALA A 71 -2.86 -3.67 -5.85
CA ALA A 71 -1.82 -4.04 -6.82
C ALA A 71 -2.20 -5.31 -7.58
N HIS A 72 -2.78 -6.29 -6.90
CA HIS A 72 -3.21 -7.55 -7.49
C HIS A 72 -4.38 -7.37 -8.46
N HIS A 73 -5.47 -6.76 -8.01
CA HIS A 73 -6.68 -6.61 -8.81
C HIS A 73 -6.50 -5.63 -9.99
N LEU A 74 -5.64 -4.62 -9.85
CA LEU A 74 -5.39 -3.66 -10.93
C LEU A 74 -4.37 -4.17 -11.98
N ASN A 75 -3.47 -5.09 -11.62
CA ASN A 75 -2.51 -5.65 -12.56
C ASN A 75 -2.89 -7.04 -13.10
N LEU A 76 -3.78 -7.77 -12.39
CA LEU A 76 -4.34 -9.04 -12.82
C LEU A 76 -5.87 -8.93 -12.81
N PRO A 77 -6.57 -9.26 -13.91
CA PRO A 77 -8.03 -9.23 -13.97
C PRO A 77 -8.64 -10.41 -13.19
N LEU A 78 -8.47 -10.43 -11.86
CA LEU A 78 -8.87 -11.54 -11.00
C LEU A 78 -10.39 -11.75 -11.00
N TYR A 79 -11.16 -10.67 -11.20
CA TYR A 79 -12.61 -10.71 -11.32
C TYR A 79 -13.11 -10.45 -12.76
N GLY A 80 -12.27 -10.75 -13.75
CA GLY A 80 -12.59 -10.53 -15.17
C GLY A 80 -12.22 -9.14 -15.68
N GLY A 81 -11.56 -8.30 -14.86
CA GLY A 81 -11.11 -6.97 -15.22
C GLY A 81 -12.18 -5.89 -15.07
N GLY A 82 -11.76 -4.63 -15.20
CA GLY A 82 -12.68 -3.49 -15.20
C GLY A 82 -13.25 -3.16 -13.82
N TRP A 83 -14.56 -2.90 -13.76
CA TRP A 83 -15.21 -2.37 -12.56
C TRP A 83 -15.16 -3.28 -11.32
N PRO A 84 -15.36 -4.61 -11.40
CA PRO A 84 -15.26 -5.49 -10.24
C PRO A 84 -13.90 -5.46 -9.52
N ASP A 85 -12.80 -5.40 -10.28
CA ASP A 85 -11.45 -5.31 -9.72
C ASP A 85 -11.17 -3.95 -9.07
N VAL A 86 -11.71 -2.86 -9.65
CA VAL A 86 -11.67 -1.51 -9.03
C VAL A 86 -12.45 -1.48 -7.72
N LEU A 87 -13.63 -2.12 -7.68
CA LEU A 87 -14.43 -2.26 -6.46
C LEU A 87 -13.69 -3.06 -5.38
N ALA A 88 -12.96 -4.12 -5.74
CA ALA A 88 -12.17 -4.88 -4.79
C ALA A 88 -11.09 -4.02 -4.12
N CYS A 89 -10.40 -3.18 -4.91
CA CYS A 89 -9.44 -2.21 -4.38
C CYS A 89 -10.12 -1.17 -3.48
N GLY A 90 -11.22 -0.57 -3.93
CA GLY A 90 -11.96 0.45 -3.17
C GLY A 90 -12.50 -0.07 -1.84
N THR A 91 -13.03 -1.31 -1.82
CA THR A 91 -13.51 -1.94 -0.59
C THR A 91 -12.37 -2.22 0.38
N ALA A 92 -11.21 -2.69 -0.11
CA ALA A 92 -10.04 -2.92 0.73
C ALA A 92 -9.50 -1.62 1.37
N ILE A 93 -9.43 -0.53 0.61
CA ILE A 93 -9.06 0.80 1.13
C ILE A 93 -10.07 1.24 2.20
N THR A 94 -11.36 1.04 1.96
CA THR A 94 -12.43 1.41 2.91
C THR A 94 -12.29 0.64 4.22
N VAL A 95 -12.06 -0.68 4.17
CA VAL A 95 -11.86 -1.51 5.36
C VAL A 95 -10.60 -1.08 6.13
N ALA A 96 -9.49 -0.80 5.43
CA ALA A 96 -8.29 -0.27 6.08
C ALA A 96 -8.53 1.11 6.73
N GLY A 97 -9.30 1.97 6.07
CA GLY A 97 -9.73 3.26 6.63
C GLY A 97 -10.54 3.12 7.91
N PHE A 98 -11.52 2.21 7.95
CA PHE A 98 -12.27 1.91 9.17
C PHE A 98 -11.39 1.37 10.28
N GLN A 99 -10.43 0.49 9.97
CA GLN A 99 -9.46 0.03 10.96
C GLN A 99 -8.68 1.20 11.58
N GLY A 100 -8.23 2.14 10.74
CA GLY A 100 -7.56 3.36 11.19
C GLY A 100 -8.49 4.24 12.05
N PHE A 101 -9.74 4.40 11.64
CA PHE A 101 -10.75 5.16 12.40
C PHE A 101 -10.97 4.59 13.80
N PHE A 102 -11.12 3.27 13.93
CA PHE A 102 -11.30 2.63 15.25
C PHE A 102 -10.09 2.82 16.18
N ARG A 103 -8.89 3.02 15.62
CA ARG A 103 -7.70 3.33 16.41
C ARG A 103 -7.69 4.74 16.97
N LEU A 104 -8.37 5.67 16.30
CA LEU A 104 -8.57 7.04 16.77
C LEU A 104 -9.66 7.08 17.83
N THR A 105 -10.81 6.45 17.57
CA THR A 105 -11.95 6.49 18.52
C THR A 105 -11.70 5.68 19.78
N ALA A 106 -10.74 4.77 19.77
CA ALA A 106 -10.29 4.03 20.96
C ALA A 106 -9.10 4.70 21.67
N ASP A 107 -8.74 5.94 21.29
CA ASP A 107 -7.65 6.73 21.86
C ASP A 107 -6.31 5.98 21.94
N ARG A 108 -6.09 5.05 21.01
CA ARG A 108 -4.87 4.24 20.93
C ARG A 108 -3.77 4.93 20.16
N HIS A 109 -4.12 5.76 19.19
CA HIS A 109 -3.17 6.42 18.30
C HIS A 109 -3.65 7.81 17.91
N TYR A 110 -2.74 8.73 17.63
CA TYR A 110 -3.12 10.04 17.11
C TYR A 110 -3.41 9.94 15.60
N ALA A 111 -4.22 10.88 15.09
CA ALA A 111 -4.56 10.98 13.67
C ALA A 111 -3.32 11.04 12.76
N THR A 112 -2.27 11.72 13.21
CA THR A 112 -1.00 11.83 12.47
C THR A 112 -0.32 10.48 12.25
N ASP A 113 -0.38 9.57 13.23
CA ASP A 113 0.23 8.24 13.12
C ASP A 113 -0.55 7.36 12.17
N VAL A 114 -1.88 7.42 12.31
CA VAL A 114 -2.78 6.67 11.47
C VAL A 114 -2.60 7.09 10.01
N ILE A 115 -2.59 8.39 9.72
CA ILE A 115 -2.41 8.89 8.34
C ILE A 115 -1.02 8.54 7.81
N ALA A 116 0.04 8.85 8.55
CA ALA A 116 1.42 8.60 8.09
C ALA A 116 1.65 7.13 7.77
N PHE A 117 1.24 6.22 8.66
CA PHE A 117 1.46 4.79 8.44
C PHE A 117 0.41 4.11 7.57
N SER A 118 -0.74 4.73 7.35
CA SER A 118 -1.63 4.31 6.25
C SER A 118 -0.94 4.50 4.91
N LEU A 119 -0.31 5.66 4.69
CA LEU A 119 0.42 5.95 3.46
C LEU A 119 1.63 5.04 3.27
N VAL A 120 2.44 4.86 4.33
CA VAL A 120 3.60 3.96 4.28
C VAL A 120 3.19 2.52 4.05
N GLY A 121 2.17 2.03 4.78
CA GLY A 121 1.65 0.67 4.63
C GLY A 121 1.09 0.44 3.23
N PHE A 122 0.15 1.28 2.79
CA PHE A 122 -0.43 1.19 1.46
C PHE A 122 0.64 1.27 0.35
N GLY A 123 1.57 2.21 0.47
CA GLY A 123 2.69 2.36 -0.45
C GLY A 123 3.56 1.09 -0.51
N SER A 124 3.87 0.48 0.63
CA SER A 124 4.64 -0.78 0.65
C SER A 124 3.88 -1.92 -0.04
N GLY A 125 2.58 -2.08 0.22
CA GLY A 125 1.76 -3.12 -0.38
C GLY A 125 1.47 -2.89 -1.86
N PHE A 126 1.39 -1.65 -2.30
CA PHE A 126 1.06 -1.31 -3.69
C PHE A 126 2.31 -1.22 -4.57
N LEU A 127 3.32 -0.45 -4.16
CA LEU A 127 4.47 -0.12 -4.99
C LEU A 127 5.47 -1.28 -5.08
N LEU A 128 5.74 -1.99 -3.98
CA LEU A 128 6.72 -3.10 -4.02
C LEU A 128 6.36 -4.18 -5.05
N PRO A 129 5.15 -4.78 -5.03
CA PRO A 129 4.80 -5.77 -6.05
C PRO A 129 4.66 -5.14 -7.44
N SER A 130 4.16 -3.90 -7.54
CA SER A 130 3.99 -3.22 -8.82
C SER A 130 5.32 -2.95 -9.52
N LEU A 131 6.35 -2.54 -8.77
CA LEU A 131 7.67 -2.22 -9.30
C LEU A 131 8.52 -3.47 -9.56
N LEU A 132 8.52 -4.42 -8.61
CA LEU A 132 9.46 -5.54 -8.64
C LEU A 132 8.91 -6.76 -9.39
N HIS A 133 7.59 -6.88 -9.54
CA HIS A 133 6.97 -8.10 -10.04
C HIS A 133 5.96 -7.88 -11.16
N TYR A 134 5.28 -6.73 -11.23
CA TYR A 134 4.36 -6.44 -12.33
C TYR A 134 5.03 -5.64 -13.45
N LYS A 135 5.49 -6.37 -14.48
CA LYS A 135 6.11 -5.82 -15.70
C LYS A 135 5.21 -4.81 -16.44
N ASN A 136 3.89 -4.89 -16.26
CA ASN A 136 2.91 -4.09 -16.97
C ASN A 136 2.76 -2.66 -16.41
N TRP A 137 3.09 -2.41 -15.13
CA TRP A 137 2.95 -1.07 -14.53
C TRP A 137 3.97 -0.09 -15.14
N ILE A 138 5.24 -0.52 -15.25
CA ILE A 138 6.32 0.25 -15.90
C ILE A 138 6.04 0.43 -17.40
N ASN A 139 5.59 -0.63 -18.09
CA ASN A 139 5.31 -0.56 -19.52
C ASN A 139 4.03 0.23 -19.86
N ASN A 140 3.07 0.40 -18.93
CA ASN A 140 1.84 1.18 -19.18
C ASN A 140 2.07 2.68 -19.05
N THR A 141 3.01 3.14 -18.23
CA THR A 141 3.46 4.54 -18.24
C THR A 141 4.11 4.92 -19.58
N ASP A 142 4.73 3.95 -20.26
CA ASP A 142 5.30 4.11 -21.62
C ASP A 142 4.24 3.97 -22.74
N LYS A 143 3.00 3.62 -22.40
CA LYS A 143 1.84 3.56 -23.31
C LYS A 143 0.95 4.81 -23.22
N ALA A 144 1.51 5.97 -22.92
CA ALA A 144 1.05 7.15 -23.64
C ALA A 144 1.27 6.84 -25.13
N SER A 145 0.18 6.59 -25.86
CA SER A 145 0.14 6.01 -27.20
C SER A 145 1.05 6.74 -28.20
N LEU A 146 2.33 6.40 -28.23
CA LEU A 146 3.22 6.78 -29.32
C LEU A 146 3.00 5.74 -30.44
N PRO A 147 2.65 6.17 -31.66
CA PRO A 147 2.46 5.26 -32.77
C PRO A 147 3.73 4.44 -32.98
N ARG A 148 3.62 3.12 -32.92
CA ARG A 148 4.73 2.22 -33.20
C ARG A 148 4.95 2.17 -34.71
N VAL A 149 5.85 3.01 -35.20
CA VAL A 149 6.33 2.98 -36.58
C VAL A 149 7.50 2.00 -36.66
N SER A 150 7.36 0.93 -37.43
CA SER A 150 8.45 0.02 -37.77
C SER A 150 8.94 0.37 -39.17
N ILE A 151 10.24 0.67 -39.31
CA ILE A 151 10.88 0.91 -40.60
C ILE A 151 11.72 -0.32 -40.92
N VAL A 152 11.34 -1.03 -41.98
CA VAL A 152 12.07 -2.20 -42.45
C VAL A 152 12.71 -1.91 -43.81
N PRO A 153 14.02 -2.12 -43.97
CA PRO A 153 14.66 -2.07 -45.28
C PRO A 153 14.22 -3.26 -46.12
N PHE A 154 13.97 -3.02 -47.40
CA PHE A 154 13.72 -4.07 -48.38
C PHE A 154 14.63 -3.87 -49.59
N ALA A 155 15.06 -4.98 -50.20
CA ALA A 155 15.84 -4.99 -51.42
C ALA A 155 15.18 -5.96 -52.41
N SER A 156 15.10 -5.55 -53.67
CA SER A 156 14.64 -6.35 -54.79
C SER A 156 15.60 -6.25 -55.96
N ASP A 157 15.45 -7.11 -56.96
CA ASP A 157 16.29 -7.15 -58.16
C ASP A 157 16.24 -5.86 -59.00
N THR A 158 15.29 -4.96 -58.71
CA THR A 158 15.13 -3.67 -59.40
C THR A 158 15.45 -2.45 -58.52
N GLY A 159 15.88 -2.66 -57.27
CA GLY A 159 16.23 -1.59 -56.33
C GLY A 159 15.84 -1.92 -54.88
N GLY A 160 16.34 -1.10 -53.94
CA GLY A 160 16.03 -1.21 -52.52
C GLY A 160 15.50 0.10 -51.93
N GLY A 161 14.73 -0.01 -50.85
CA GLY A 161 14.10 1.11 -50.16
C GLY A 161 13.74 0.81 -48.71
N LEU A 162 13.02 1.72 -48.08
CA LEU A 162 12.53 1.58 -46.70
C LEU A 162 10.99 1.54 -46.73
N ILE A 163 10.39 0.58 -46.02
CA ILE A 163 8.93 0.54 -45.79
C ILE A 163 8.68 0.89 -44.33
N ALA A 164 7.87 1.92 -44.09
CA ALA A 164 7.37 2.26 -42.77
C ALA A 164 5.95 1.67 -42.62
N SER A 165 5.74 0.79 -41.65
CA SER A 165 4.42 0.27 -41.29
C SER A 165 4.08 0.69 -39.85
N GLY A 166 2.84 1.13 -39.65
CA GLY A 166 2.30 1.50 -38.34
C GLY A 166 1.00 0.76 -38.08
N PHE A 167 0.82 0.27 -36.85
CA PHE A 167 -0.45 -0.27 -36.37
C PHE A 167 -1.00 0.68 -35.30
N LEU A 168 -2.25 1.10 -35.47
CA LEU A 168 -3.06 1.82 -34.48
C LEU A 168 -3.60 0.83 -33.44
#